data_AF-A0A2D9TAF6-F1
#
_entry.id   AF-A0A2D9TAF6-F1
#
_cell.length_a   1.000
_cell.length_b   1.000
_cell.length_c   1.000
_cell.angle_alpha   90.00
_cell.angle_beta   90.00
_cell.angle_gamma   90.00
#
_symmetry.space_group_name_H-M   'P 1'
#
loop_
_entity.id
_entity.type
_entity.pdbx_description
1 polymer ?
#
loop_
_entity_poly.entity_id
_entity_poly.type
_entity_poly.pdbx_seq_one_letter_code
_entity_poly.pdbx_strand_id
1 'polypeptide(L)'
;MQILLRLSLLASLASLGLVGCGNSHDDSPEPEPDFGLPPADGGGRDAAPPECDLGPVGLSCWSGPCCDTEHTATVNADCSVSCPEGSSMGCELDPAAFCFDTQCAAAGDCVVTANTCCGVCGRPTLADVTAIPRDQRAAYRDSLCEDGAICPDCASMPNPHLVPTCEAGVCGVADLEADPMTACTADDDCRLRTQDCCECGGDLGTLVAIRTDAEGDYVAIACGEDVGCPECAPTYPADVTATCEAGRCTVTYTGG
;
A
#
# COMPACT_ATOMS: atom_id res chain seq x y z
N MET A 1 44.41 11.77 -17.26
CA MET A 1 44.02 13.16 -16.91
C MET A 1 42.81 13.04 -15.98
N GLN A 2 42.98 13.53 -14.74
CA GLN A 2 42.10 13.52 -13.54
C GLN A 2 40.59 13.35 -13.82
N ILE A 3 39.89 12.29 -13.38
CA ILE A 3 39.35 11.99 -12.03
C ILE A 3 38.88 13.22 -11.25
N LEU A 4 37.56 13.48 -11.28
CA LEU A 4 36.86 14.33 -10.31
C LEU A 4 35.53 13.67 -9.92
N LEU A 5 35.58 12.89 -8.83
CA LEU A 5 34.43 12.55 -7.99
C LEU A 5 33.88 13.83 -7.37
N ARG A 6 32.55 14.03 -7.39
CA ARG A 6 31.86 14.87 -6.41
C ARG A 6 30.79 14.04 -5.71
N LEU A 7 31.23 13.46 -4.61
CA LEU A 7 30.41 13.00 -3.48
C LEU A 7 29.86 14.27 -2.79
N SER A 8 28.54 14.45 -2.79
CA SER A 8 27.87 15.44 -1.94
C SER A 8 26.87 14.70 -1.06
N LEU A 9 27.40 14.19 0.04
CA LEU A 9 26.68 13.67 1.18
C LEU A 9 26.16 14.89 1.99
N LEU A 10 24.86 15.11 2.05
CA LEU A 10 24.24 15.98 3.05
C LEU A 10 23.09 15.21 3.70
N ALA A 11 23.39 14.70 4.89
CA ALA A 11 22.43 14.15 5.83
C ALA A 11 21.63 15.30 6.45
N SER A 12 20.32 15.35 6.19
CA SER A 12 19.37 16.14 6.97
C SER A 12 18.60 15.20 7.89
N LEU A 13 19.08 15.05 9.12
CA LEU A 13 18.32 14.49 10.22
C LEU A 13 17.35 15.57 10.72
N ALA A 14 16.09 15.48 10.29
CA ALA A 14 15.00 16.25 10.88
C ALA A 14 14.35 15.40 11.99
N SER A 15 14.55 15.83 13.23
CA SER A 15 13.89 15.28 14.41
C SER A 15 12.40 15.60 14.38
N LEU A 16 11.56 14.60 14.10
CA LEU A 16 10.11 14.69 14.31
C LEU A 16 9.80 14.31 15.76
N GLY A 17 9.39 15.30 16.54
CA GLY A 17 8.82 15.09 17.86
C GLY A 17 7.45 14.42 17.72
N LEU A 18 7.29 13.24 18.34
CA LEU A 18 5.99 12.66 18.59
C LEU A 18 5.21 13.57 19.55
N VAL A 19 4.17 14.20 19.04
CA VAL A 19 3.10 14.79 19.85
C VAL A 19 2.16 13.64 20.21
N GLY A 20 2.20 13.21 21.47
CA GLY A 20 1.28 12.22 22.00
C GLY A 20 -0.12 12.80 22.13
N CYS A 21 -1.09 12.21 21.43
CA CYS A 21 -2.51 12.38 21.70
C CYS A 21 -2.90 11.41 22.81
N GLY A 22 -2.74 11.82 24.07
CA GLY A 22 -3.31 11.13 25.22
C GLY A 22 -4.80 11.46 25.32
N ASN A 23 -5.67 10.56 24.87
CA ASN A 23 -7.08 10.56 25.25
C ASN A 23 -7.24 9.68 26.48
N SER A 24 -7.22 10.31 27.65
CA SER A 24 -7.64 9.69 28.91
C SER A 24 -9.17 9.54 28.87
N HIS A 25 -9.67 8.35 28.59
CA HIS A 25 -11.05 7.98 28.94
C HIS A 25 -11.04 7.58 30.43
N ASP A 26 -11.49 8.50 31.28
CA ASP A 26 -11.79 8.25 32.69
C ASP A 26 -13.06 7.39 32.80
N ASP A 27 -12.91 6.08 32.64
CA ASP A 27 -13.93 5.12 33.05
C ASP A 27 -13.83 4.93 34.56
N SER A 28 -14.79 5.51 35.28
CA SER A 28 -14.87 5.45 36.75
C SER A 28 -15.34 4.04 37.16
N PRO A 29 -14.53 3.25 37.88
CA PRO A 29 -14.98 1.94 38.35
C PRO A 29 -16.04 2.09 39.45
N GLU A 30 -17.15 1.38 39.29
CA GLU A 30 -18.14 1.19 40.34
C GLU A 30 -17.53 0.40 41.52
N PRO A 31 -17.91 0.71 42.77
CA PRO A 31 -17.31 0.09 43.95
C PRO A 31 -17.73 -1.39 44.07
N GLU A 32 -16.73 -2.28 44.06
CA GLU A 32 -16.92 -3.70 44.33
C GLU A 32 -17.29 -3.97 45.81
N PRO A 33 -18.11 -5.00 46.09
CA PRO A 33 -18.44 -5.41 47.44
C PRO A 33 -17.25 -6.07 48.16
N ASP A 34 -16.96 -5.56 49.35
CA ASP A 34 -15.95 -6.04 50.30
C ASP A 34 -16.31 -7.42 50.86
N PHE A 35 -15.72 -8.48 50.28
CA PHE A 35 -15.77 -9.84 50.82
C PHE A 35 -14.54 -10.07 51.70
N GLY A 36 -14.69 -9.79 53.00
CA GLY A 36 -13.67 -10.03 54.01
C GLY A 36 -13.16 -11.48 54.00
N LEU A 37 -11.89 -11.64 53.61
CA LEU A 37 -11.18 -12.91 53.67
C LEU A 37 -10.69 -13.19 55.10
N PRO A 38 -10.76 -14.45 55.57
CA PRO A 38 -10.24 -14.84 56.88
C PRO A 38 -8.70 -14.76 56.93
N PRO A 39 -8.11 -14.60 58.14
CA PRO A 39 -6.68 -14.47 58.31
C PRO A 39 -5.93 -15.75 57.90
N ALA A 40 -4.85 -15.56 57.12
CA ALA A 40 -3.99 -16.63 56.64
C ALA A 40 -3.10 -17.17 57.78
N ASP A 41 -3.21 -18.47 58.05
CA ASP A 41 -2.30 -19.20 58.93
C ASP A 41 -0.94 -19.39 58.24
N GLY A 42 0.11 -18.88 58.88
CA GLY A 42 1.50 -18.95 58.42
C GLY A 42 2.05 -20.38 58.48
N GLY A 43 2.00 -21.08 57.35
CA GLY A 43 2.67 -22.36 57.15
C GLY A 43 3.66 -22.29 56.00
N GLY A 44 4.90 -21.90 56.30
CA GLY A 44 6.01 -21.95 55.34
C GLY A 44 6.26 -23.37 54.86
N ARG A 45 5.91 -23.63 53.60
CA ARG A 45 6.36 -24.79 52.85
C ARG A 45 6.89 -24.26 51.55
N ASP A 46 8.10 -24.68 51.20
CA ASP A 46 8.76 -24.48 49.91
C ASP A 46 7.95 -25.21 48.81
N ALA A 47 6.74 -24.71 48.54
CA ALA A 47 5.94 -25.15 47.42
C ALA A 47 6.69 -24.72 46.17
N ALA A 48 7.10 -25.70 45.36
CA ALA A 48 7.47 -25.45 43.99
C ALA A 48 6.43 -24.50 43.36
N PRO A 49 6.86 -23.48 42.60
CA PRO A 49 5.95 -22.54 42.00
C PRO A 49 4.85 -23.32 41.27
N PRO A 50 3.57 -22.96 41.46
CA PRO A 50 2.47 -23.67 40.83
C PRO A 50 2.77 -23.74 39.32
N GLU A 51 2.83 -24.95 38.77
CA GLU A 51 2.95 -25.13 37.33
C GLU A 51 1.74 -24.43 36.71
N CYS A 52 2.00 -23.37 35.94
CA CYS A 52 0.95 -22.62 35.27
C CYS A 52 0.34 -23.53 34.21
N ASP A 53 -0.72 -24.26 34.57
CA ASP A 53 -1.49 -25.06 33.62
C ASP A 53 -2.38 -24.11 32.80
N LEU A 54 -1.77 -23.49 31.80
CA LEU A 54 -2.44 -22.60 30.85
C LEU A 54 -3.21 -23.39 29.78
N GLY A 55 -3.20 -24.73 29.84
CA GLY A 55 -3.76 -25.58 28.80
C GLY A 55 -3.04 -25.44 27.44
N PRO A 56 -3.54 -26.07 26.37
CA PRO A 56 -2.93 -26.05 25.05
C PRO A 56 -3.20 -24.76 24.27
N VAL A 57 -3.52 -23.65 24.94
CA VAL A 57 -3.79 -22.38 24.25
C VAL A 57 -2.49 -21.86 23.64
N GLY A 58 -2.48 -21.64 22.32
CA GLY A 58 -1.38 -20.98 21.65
C GLY A 58 -1.28 -19.54 22.16
N LEU A 59 -0.33 -19.28 23.05
CA LEU A 59 -0.06 -17.94 23.55
C LEU A 59 0.84 -17.23 22.55
N SER A 60 0.25 -16.76 21.46
CA SER A 60 0.92 -15.87 20.52
C SER A 60 0.47 -14.43 20.72
N CYS A 61 1.47 -13.57 20.80
CA CYS A 61 1.30 -12.13 20.74
C CYS A 61 1.45 -11.70 19.30
N TRP A 62 0.64 -10.77 18.84
CA TRP A 62 0.72 -10.27 17.47
C TRP A 62 1.04 -8.78 17.49
N SER A 63 1.85 -8.32 16.55
CA SER A 63 2.16 -6.90 16.37
C SER A 63 1.97 -6.49 14.92
N GLY A 64 2.03 -5.17 14.71
CA GLY A 64 1.87 -4.55 13.41
C GLY A 64 0.42 -4.13 13.18
N PRO A 65 0.19 -3.19 12.26
CA PRO A 65 -1.16 -2.73 11.92
C PRO A 65 -2.03 -3.87 11.38
N CYS A 66 -1.41 -4.97 10.97
CA CYS A 66 -2.03 -6.10 10.30
C CYS A 66 -1.89 -7.44 10.99
N CYS A 67 -1.41 -7.45 12.23
CA CYS A 67 -1.29 -8.68 12.99
C CYS A 67 -0.49 -9.76 12.22
N ASP A 68 0.48 -9.34 11.43
CA ASP A 68 1.26 -10.18 10.52
C ASP A 68 2.57 -10.66 11.15
N THR A 69 2.96 -10.05 12.27
CA THR A 69 4.15 -10.43 13.02
C THR A 69 3.78 -11.18 14.29
N GLU A 70 4.05 -12.48 14.33
CA GLU A 70 3.87 -13.32 15.52
C GLU A 70 5.07 -13.21 16.46
N HIS A 71 4.78 -13.03 17.75
CA HIS A 71 5.74 -13.00 18.84
C HIS A 71 5.42 -14.07 19.87
N THR A 72 6.46 -14.65 20.46
CA THR A 72 6.31 -15.58 21.58
C THR A 72 5.91 -14.81 22.84
N ALA A 73 4.79 -15.19 23.44
CA ALA A 73 4.39 -14.63 24.71
C ALA A 73 5.29 -15.15 25.85
N THR A 74 5.52 -14.31 26.87
CA THR A 74 6.26 -14.71 28.08
C THR A 74 5.28 -15.03 29.20
N VAL A 75 5.40 -16.23 29.77
CA VAL A 75 4.66 -16.61 30.98
C VAL A 75 5.50 -16.21 32.20
N ASN A 76 4.98 -15.30 33.02
CA ASN A 76 5.63 -14.85 34.23
C ASN A 76 5.43 -15.84 35.38
N ALA A 77 6.21 -15.68 36.44
CA ALA A 77 6.16 -16.57 37.62
C ALA A 77 4.82 -16.54 38.37
N ASP A 78 4.00 -15.51 38.13
CA ASP A 78 2.63 -15.37 38.65
C ASP A 78 1.56 -15.95 37.70
N CYS A 79 1.98 -16.69 36.66
CA CYS A 79 1.15 -17.22 35.60
C CYS A 79 0.45 -16.16 34.73
N SER A 80 0.83 -14.89 34.82
CA SER A 80 0.41 -13.88 33.86
C SER A 80 1.15 -14.07 32.53
N VAL A 81 0.50 -13.72 31.43
CA VAL A 81 1.10 -13.74 30.11
C VAL A 81 1.38 -12.31 29.68
N SER A 82 2.63 -12.02 29.36
CA SER A 82 3.06 -10.71 28.86
C SER A 82 3.59 -10.80 27.44
N CYS A 83 3.21 -9.81 26.63
CA CYS A 83 3.68 -9.65 25.27
C CYS A 83 4.87 -8.67 25.20
N PRO A 84 5.79 -8.84 24.23
CA PRO A 84 6.78 -7.80 23.92
C PRO A 84 6.13 -6.44 23.67
N GLU A 85 6.86 -5.35 23.96
CA GLU A 85 6.40 -3.99 23.70
C GLU A 85 5.96 -3.82 22.24
N GLY A 86 4.76 -3.27 22.03
CA GLY A 86 4.15 -3.12 20.70
C GLY A 86 3.39 -4.34 20.18
N SER A 87 3.21 -5.39 20.99
CA SER A 87 2.38 -6.56 20.64
C SER A 87 1.31 -6.82 21.70
N SER A 88 0.21 -7.46 21.32
CA SER A 88 -0.91 -7.79 22.21
C SER A 88 -1.43 -9.22 22.01
N MET A 89 -2.01 -9.78 23.07
CA MET A 89 -2.80 -11.01 22.98
C MET A 89 -4.16 -10.64 22.39
N GLY A 90 -4.35 -10.91 21.11
CA GLY A 90 -5.42 -10.31 20.32
C GLY A 90 -4.91 -9.03 19.69
N CYS A 91 -4.48 -9.13 18.45
CA CYS A 91 -4.20 -7.94 17.66
C CYS A 91 -5.52 -7.48 17.06
N GLU A 92 -5.97 -6.32 17.53
CA GLU A 92 -7.11 -5.64 16.96
C GLU A 92 -6.63 -5.04 15.64
N LEU A 93 -7.16 -5.54 14.53
CA LEU A 93 -6.87 -4.97 13.22
C LEU A 93 -7.24 -3.50 13.28
N ASP A 94 -6.28 -2.63 12.99
CA ASP A 94 -6.61 -1.23 12.82
C ASP A 94 -7.58 -1.16 11.64
N PRO A 95 -8.82 -0.65 11.82
CA PRO A 95 -9.78 -0.56 10.72
C PRO A 95 -9.29 0.35 9.58
N ALA A 96 -8.28 1.18 9.83
CA ALA A 96 -7.59 1.96 8.80
C ALA A 96 -6.44 1.20 8.11
N ALA A 97 -5.98 0.09 8.67
CA ALA A 97 -4.93 -0.73 8.11
C ALA A 97 -5.48 -1.78 7.15
N PHE A 98 -5.13 -1.64 5.88
CA PHE A 98 -5.41 -2.63 4.85
C PHE A 98 -4.36 -3.74 4.89
N CYS A 99 -4.77 -4.91 5.38
CA CYS A 99 -3.87 -6.05 5.66
C CYS A 99 -3.76 -7.03 4.51
N PHE A 100 -3.77 -6.48 3.32
CA PHE A 100 -3.46 -7.19 2.10
C PHE A 100 -1.95 -7.27 1.98
N ASP A 101 -1.45 -8.43 1.58
CA ASP A 101 -0.05 -8.54 1.20
C ASP A 101 0.15 -7.59 0.03
N THR A 102 0.94 -6.52 0.22
CA THR A 102 1.22 -5.54 -0.83
C THR A 102 2.44 -5.94 -1.66
N GLN A 103 2.98 -7.15 -1.46
CA GLN A 103 4.18 -7.58 -2.13
C GLN A 103 3.99 -7.79 -3.64
N CYS A 104 5.01 -7.45 -4.40
CA CYS A 104 5.07 -7.65 -5.84
C CYS A 104 6.49 -8.01 -6.27
N ALA A 105 6.61 -8.72 -7.40
CA ALA A 105 7.90 -8.94 -8.07
C ALA A 105 8.11 -7.93 -9.21
N ALA A 106 7.03 -7.54 -9.88
CA ALA A 106 7.01 -6.55 -10.95
C ALA A 106 5.74 -5.68 -10.88
N ALA A 107 5.75 -4.51 -11.54
CA ALA A 107 4.59 -3.63 -11.57
C ALA A 107 3.35 -4.27 -12.22
N GLY A 108 3.54 -5.20 -13.15
CA GLY A 108 2.45 -5.99 -13.74
C GLY A 108 1.70 -6.86 -12.73
N ASP A 109 2.33 -7.23 -11.62
CA ASP A 109 1.71 -7.96 -10.51
C ASP A 109 0.75 -7.07 -9.71
N CYS A 110 0.87 -5.76 -9.84
CA CYS A 110 0.03 -4.79 -9.16
C CYS A 110 -1.14 -4.34 -10.05
N VAL A 111 -2.20 -3.87 -9.42
CA VAL A 111 -3.34 -3.23 -10.07
C VAL A 111 -3.77 -2.01 -9.26
N VAL A 112 -4.05 -0.91 -9.96
CA VAL A 112 -4.65 0.28 -9.35
C VAL A 112 -6.14 0.01 -9.13
N THR A 113 -6.61 0.21 -7.91
CA THR A 113 -8.01 0.03 -7.50
C THR A 113 -8.47 1.22 -6.68
N ALA A 114 -9.77 1.46 -6.62
CA ALA A 114 -10.32 2.54 -5.81
C ALA A 114 -10.27 2.20 -4.31
N ASN A 115 -10.04 3.21 -3.46
CA ASN A 115 -9.96 3.09 -2.00
C ASN A 115 -11.33 2.99 -1.31
N THR A 116 -12.41 2.98 -2.07
CA THR A 116 -13.79 2.89 -1.59
C THR A 116 -14.55 1.87 -2.42
N CYS A 117 -15.59 1.25 -1.83
CA CYS A 117 -16.39 0.22 -2.49
C CYS A 117 -16.86 0.61 -3.91
N CYS A 118 -17.28 1.86 -4.06
CA CYS A 118 -17.87 2.38 -5.29
C CYS A 118 -16.93 3.26 -6.12
N GLY A 119 -15.70 3.47 -5.63
CA GLY A 119 -14.79 4.48 -6.15
C GLY A 119 -15.33 5.89 -6.07
N VAL A 120 -14.88 6.72 -7.00
CA VAL A 120 -15.28 8.14 -7.11
C VAL A 120 -15.98 8.39 -8.43
N CYS A 121 -16.90 9.36 -8.41
CA CYS A 121 -17.52 9.86 -9.62
C CYS A 121 -16.50 10.68 -10.43
N GLY A 122 -16.43 10.46 -11.74
CA GLY A 122 -15.46 11.11 -12.61
C GLY A 122 -14.11 10.39 -12.65
N ARG A 123 -13.03 11.16 -12.83
CA ARG A 123 -11.66 10.64 -12.96
C ARG A 123 -11.01 10.57 -11.56
N PRO A 124 -10.54 9.40 -11.10
CA PRO A 124 -9.89 9.28 -9.80
C PRO A 124 -8.54 10.02 -9.79
N THR A 125 -8.18 10.55 -8.62
CA THR A 125 -6.87 11.10 -8.29
C THR A 125 -6.06 10.10 -7.48
N LEU A 126 -4.79 10.41 -7.20
CA LEU A 126 -3.93 9.57 -6.37
C LEU A 126 -4.50 9.29 -4.97
N ALA A 127 -5.28 10.21 -4.40
CA ALA A 127 -5.92 10.03 -3.10
C ALA A 127 -7.11 9.04 -3.12
N ASP A 128 -7.69 8.83 -4.31
CA ASP A 128 -8.89 8.01 -4.49
C ASP A 128 -8.56 6.54 -4.77
N VAL A 129 -7.28 6.22 -4.98
CA VAL A 129 -6.82 4.89 -5.39
C VAL A 129 -5.68 4.38 -4.53
N THR A 130 -5.48 3.07 -4.61
CA THR A 130 -4.31 2.37 -4.08
C THR A 130 -3.88 1.32 -5.09
N ALA A 131 -2.66 0.82 -4.95
CA ALA A 131 -2.21 -0.36 -5.67
C ALA A 131 -2.13 -1.55 -4.73
N ILE A 132 -2.58 -2.69 -5.23
CA ILE A 132 -2.56 -3.98 -4.53
C ILE A 132 -2.13 -5.05 -5.53
N PRO A 133 -1.75 -6.25 -5.07
CA PRO A 133 -1.55 -7.37 -5.96
C PRO A 133 -2.81 -7.71 -6.74
N ARG A 134 -2.63 -8.00 -8.01
CA ARG A 134 -3.68 -8.18 -9.01
C ARG A 134 -4.63 -9.33 -8.65
N ASP A 135 -4.10 -10.38 -8.05
CA ASP A 135 -4.85 -11.54 -7.58
C ASP A 135 -5.70 -11.25 -6.32
N GLN A 136 -5.36 -10.21 -5.56
CA GLN A 136 -6.10 -9.79 -4.36
C GLN A 136 -7.23 -8.79 -4.65
N ARG A 137 -7.38 -8.31 -5.90
CA ARG A 137 -8.38 -7.30 -6.27
C ARG A 137 -9.81 -7.62 -5.82
N ALA A 138 -10.24 -8.87 -5.95
CA ALA A 138 -11.58 -9.27 -5.53
C ALA A 138 -11.75 -9.19 -4.01
N ALA A 139 -10.80 -9.75 -3.25
CA ALA A 139 -10.82 -9.72 -1.78
C ALA A 139 -10.74 -8.29 -1.24
N TYR A 140 -9.92 -7.43 -1.86
CA TYR A 140 -9.83 -6.02 -1.49
C TYR A 140 -11.17 -5.30 -1.65
N ARG A 141 -11.81 -5.44 -2.81
CA ARG A 141 -13.14 -4.85 -3.04
C ARG A 141 -14.17 -5.40 -2.07
N ASP A 142 -14.19 -6.70 -1.84
CA ASP A 142 -15.15 -7.33 -0.93
C ASP A 142 -14.93 -6.87 0.53
N SER A 143 -13.70 -6.48 0.91
CA SER A 143 -13.43 -5.87 2.22
C SER A 143 -13.93 -4.43 2.37
N LEU A 144 -14.00 -3.69 1.26
CA LEU A 144 -14.51 -2.31 1.24
C LEU A 144 -16.04 -2.24 1.17
N CYS A 145 -16.67 -3.28 0.62
CA CYS A 145 -18.09 -3.31 0.33
C CYS A 145 -18.85 -4.16 1.35
N GLU A 146 -19.76 -3.54 2.11
CA GLU A 146 -20.79 -4.29 2.81
C GLU A 146 -21.73 -4.99 1.81
N ASP A 147 -22.29 -6.14 2.21
CA ASP A 147 -23.28 -6.85 1.40
C ASP A 147 -24.45 -5.93 1.02
N GLY A 148 -24.63 -5.72 -0.29
CA GLY A 148 -25.71 -4.88 -0.82
C GLY A 148 -25.39 -3.38 -0.89
N ALA A 149 -24.12 -2.98 -0.84
CA ALA A 149 -23.71 -1.60 -1.09
C ALA A 149 -24.31 -1.06 -2.40
N ILE A 150 -25.09 0.02 -2.29
CA ILE A 150 -25.68 0.71 -3.45
C ILE A 150 -24.74 1.86 -3.82
N CYS A 151 -24.07 1.72 -4.96
CA CYS A 151 -23.22 2.78 -5.47
C CYS A 151 -24.04 3.92 -6.08
N PRO A 152 -23.60 5.19 -5.92
CA PRO A 152 -24.21 6.32 -6.60
C PRO A 152 -24.27 6.09 -8.12
N ASP A 153 -25.37 6.49 -8.75
CA ASP A 153 -25.49 6.47 -10.20
C ASP A 153 -24.69 7.65 -10.79
N CYS A 154 -23.39 7.43 -10.95
CA CYS A 154 -22.49 8.39 -11.58
C CYS A 154 -21.48 7.68 -12.48
N ALA A 155 -21.06 8.38 -13.53
CA ALA A 155 -20.04 7.85 -14.43
C ALA A 155 -18.67 7.89 -13.75
N SER A 156 -18.08 6.73 -13.51
CA SER A 156 -16.64 6.63 -13.27
C SER A 156 -15.90 6.66 -14.61
N MET A 157 -14.77 7.35 -14.64
CA MET A 157 -13.89 7.42 -15.79
C MET A 157 -12.51 6.90 -15.37
N PRO A 158 -11.87 6.02 -16.13
CA PRO A 158 -10.50 5.62 -15.84
C PRO A 158 -9.57 6.84 -15.85
N ASN A 159 -8.56 6.83 -14.99
CA ASN A 159 -7.45 7.77 -15.08
C ASN A 159 -6.24 7.07 -15.70
N PRO A 160 -5.94 7.31 -17.00
CA PRO A 160 -4.80 6.67 -17.65
C PRO A 160 -3.44 7.20 -17.16
N HIS A 161 -3.41 8.21 -16.29
CA HIS A 161 -2.17 8.71 -15.72
C HIS A 161 -1.78 8.03 -14.42
N LEU A 162 -2.68 7.26 -13.80
CA LEU A 162 -2.39 6.49 -12.60
C LEU A 162 -1.93 5.09 -13.02
N VAL A 163 -0.63 4.82 -12.85
CA VAL A 163 -0.03 3.53 -13.21
C VAL A 163 0.39 2.77 -11.96
N PRO A 164 0.22 1.43 -11.95
CA PRO A 164 0.73 0.61 -10.87
C PRO A 164 2.27 0.58 -10.93
N THR A 165 2.91 0.57 -9.78
CA THR A 165 4.36 0.42 -9.64
C THR A 165 4.68 -0.70 -8.65
N CYS A 166 5.91 -1.22 -8.72
CA CYS A 166 6.44 -2.17 -7.75
C CYS A 166 7.79 -1.66 -7.25
N GLU A 167 7.79 -0.90 -6.16
CA GLU A 167 9.01 -0.30 -5.61
C GLU A 167 9.41 -1.03 -4.33
N ALA A 168 10.66 -1.48 -4.27
CA ALA A 168 11.19 -2.26 -3.14
C ALA A 168 10.32 -3.49 -2.80
N GLY A 169 9.69 -4.09 -3.82
CA GLY A 169 8.80 -5.23 -3.66
C GLY A 169 7.43 -4.90 -3.10
N VAL A 170 6.99 -3.64 -3.14
CA VAL A 170 5.68 -3.18 -2.65
C VAL A 170 4.88 -2.50 -3.77
N CYS A 171 3.61 -2.87 -3.91
CA CYS A 171 2.70 -2.25 -4.85
C CYS A 171 2.46 -0.77 -4.49
N GLY A 172 2.69 0.10 -5.46
CA GLY A 172 2.47 1.55 -5.37
C GLY A 172 1.70 2.09 -6.57
N VAL A 173 1.31 3.36 -6.50
CA VAL A 173 0.68 4.09 -7.60
C VAL A 173 1.58 5.28 -7.95
N ALA A 174 1.97 5.41 -9.21
CA ALA A 174 2.60 6.61 -9.73
C ALA A 174 1.61 7.43 -10.56
N ASP A 175 1.72 8.76 -10.43
CA ASP A 175 0.95 9.72 -11.23
C ASP A 175 1.82 10.32 -12.32
N LEU A 176 1.57 9.89 -13.56
CA LEU A 176 2.31 10.33 -14.74
C LEU A 176 2.09 11.82 -15.06
N GLU A 177 0.99 12.45 -14.63
CA GLU A 177 0.79 13.90 -14.86
C GLU A 177 1.84 14.73 -14.12
N ALA A 178 2.22 14.28 -12.93
CA ALA A 178 3.24 14.93 -12.10
C ALA A 178 4.66 14.50 -12.50
N ASP A 179 4.81 13.32 -13.09
CA ASP A 179 6.10 12.68 -13.33
C ASP A 179 6.98 13.41 -14.36
N PRO A 180 8.30 13.59 -14.13
CA PRO A 180 9.22 14.19 -15.11
C PRO A 180 9.25 13.51 -16.48
N MET A 181 8.86 12.24 -16.61
CA MET A 181 8.78 11.48 -17.86
C MET A 181 7.74 12.08 -18.83
N THR A 182 6.75 12.82 -18.36
CA THR A 182 5.79 13.48 -19.23
C THR A 182 6.19 14.91 -19.58
N ALA A 183 7.27 15.48 -19.02
CA ALA A 183 7.64 16.85 -19.36
C ALA A 183 8.10 17.00 -20.81
N CYS A 184 7.66 18.04 -21.51
CA CYS A 184 7.97 18.30 -22.93
C CYS A 184 8.06 19.81 -23.22
N THR A 185 8.66 20.16 -24.36
CA THR A 185 8.69 21.53 -24.90
C THR A 185 7.97 21.64 -26.24
N ALA A 186 7.91 20.56 -27.02
CA ALA A 186 7.22 20.47 -28.30
C ALA A 186 6.54 19.10 -28.50
N ASP A 187 5.58 19.01 -29.42
CA ASP A 187 4.86 17.76 -29.72
C ASP A 187 5.81 16.63 -30.13
N ASP A 188 6.88 16.95 -30.87
CA ASP A 188 7.91 15.98 -31.30
C ASP A 188 8.70 15.36 -30.13
N ASP A 189 8.64 15.95 -28.94
CA ASP A 189 9.24 15.37 -27.73
C ASP A 189 8.42 14.20 -27.20
N CYS A 190 7.16 14.05 -27.61
CA CYS A 190 6.21 13.11 -27.04
C CYS A 190 5.97 11.89 -27.94
N ARG A 191 5.74 10.72 -27.33
CA ARG A 191 5.27 9.52 -28.03
C ARG A 191 4.17 8.80 -27.26
N LEU A 192 3.30 8.12 -28.01
CA LEU A 192 2.27 7.24 -27.46
C LEU A 192 2.89 5.91 -26.98
N ARG A 193 2.33 5.36 -25.90
CA ARG A 193 2.50 3.98 -25.44
C ARG A 193 1.19 3.45 -24.84
N THR A 194 1.10 2.14 -24.69
CA THR A 194 0.12 1.48 -23.81
C THR A 194 0.62 1.48 -22.37
N GLN A 195 -0.29 1.36 -21.38
CA GLN A 195 0.10 1.12 -19.99
C GLN A 195 0.77 -0.25 -19.75
N ASP A 196 0.54 -1.20 -20.65
CA ASP A 196 1.16 -2.51 -20.58
C ASP A 196 2.67 -2.43 -20.80
N CYS A 197 3.40 -3.31 -20.11
CA CYS A 197 4.84 -3.46 -20.26
C CYS A 197 5.28 -3.59 -21.73
N CYS A 198 4.58 -4.42 -22.50
CA CYS A 198 4.83 -4.59 -23.92
C CYS A 198 3.75 -3.90 -24.74
N GLU A 199 4.15 -3.03 -25.66
CA GLU A 199 3.21 -2.30 -26.52
C GLU A 199 2.38 -3.20 -27.43
N CYS A 200 2.93 -4.35 -27.81
CA CYS A 200 2.29 -5.20 -28.80
C CYS A 200 1.29 -6.14 -28.17
N GLY A 201 0.02 -5.94 -28.58
CA GLY A 201 -1.11 -6.58 -27.95
C GLY A 201 -1.56 -5.88 -26.66
N GLY A 202 -0.95 -4.74 -26.32
CA GLY A 202 -1.39 -3.91 -25.21
C GLY A 202 -2.77 -3.28 -25.47
N ASP A 203 -3.42 -2.85 -24.40
CA ASP A 203 -4.74 -2.25 -24.44
C ASP A 203 -4.70 -0.80 -24.94
N LEU A 204 -5.19 -0.59 -26.16
CA LEU A 204 -5.32 0.74 -26.78
C LEU A 204 -6.34 1.65 -26.07
N GLY A 205 -7.15 1.13 -25.13
CA GLY A 205 -7.98 1.93 -24.24
C GLY A 205 -7.21 2.60 -23.10
N THR A 206 -5.95 2.22 -22.88
CA THR A 206 -5.08 2.69 -21.80
C THR A 206 -3.84 3.41 -22.33
N LEU A 207 -4.00 4.20 -23.38
CA LEU A 207 -2.88 4.95 -23.96
C LEU A 207 -2.38 6.03 -23.01
N VAL A 208 -1.05 6.16 -22.96
CA VAL A 208 -0.32 7.22 -22.28
C VAL A 208 0.61 7.91 -23.27
N ALA A 209 0.98 9.16 -22.96
CA ALA A 209 1.97 9.92 -23.71
C ALA A 209 3.15 10.22 -22.79
N ILE A 210 4.36 9.92 -23.25
CA ILE A 210 5.61 10.12 -22.50
C ILE A 210 6.64 10.83 -23.38
N ARG A 211 7.68 11.41 -22.77
CA ARG A 211 8.82 11.95 -23.50
C ARG A 211 9.57 10.81 -24.20
N THR A 212 10.03 11.05 -25.41
CA THR A 212 10.71 10.07 -26.26
C THR A 212 11.99 9.50 -25.63
N ASP A 213 12.74 10.32 -24.88
CA ASP A 213 13.95 9.90 -24.17
C ASP A 213 13.67 9.21 -22.82
N ALA A 214 12.42 9.25 -22.33
CA ALA A 214 11.98 8.66 -21.06
C ALA A 214 11.50 7.21 -21.22
N GLU A 215 11.66 6.63 -22.41
CA GLU A 215 11.21 5.28 -22.73
C GLU A 215 11.85 4.21 -21.82
N GLY A 216 13.14 4.34 -21.51
CA GLY A 216 13.82 3.42 -20.60
C GLY A 216 13.27 3.48 -19.17
N ASP A 217 13.02 4.69 -18.66
CA ASP A 217 12.48 4.92 -17.33
C ASP A 217 11.05 4.38 -17.22
N TYR A 218 10.24 4.62 -18.26
CA TYR A 218 8.87 4.11 -18.32
C TYR A 218 8.84 2.57 -18.34
N VAL A 219 9.69 1.94 -19.14
CA VAL A 219 9.79 0.47 -19.20
C VAL A 219 10.23 -0.09 -17.85
N ALA A 220 11.19 0.54 -17.17
CA ALA A 220 11.61 0.10 -15.84
C ALA A 220 10.43 0.09 -14.84
N ILE A 221 9.56 1.11 -14.92
CA ILE A 221 8.36 1.21 -14.08
C ILE A 221 7.30 0.18 -14.50
N ALA A 222 6.97 0.09 -15.79
CA ALA A 222 5.85 -0.73 -16.27
C ALA A 222 6.17 -2.25 -16.31
N CYS A 223 7.42 -2.61 -16.56
CA CYS A 223 7.85 -4.00 -16.77
C CYS A 223 8.57 -4.61 -15.56
N GLY A 224 9.26 -3.81 -14.75
CA GLY A 224 10.28 -4.33 -13.84
C GLY A 224 11.56 -4.81 -14.56
N GLU A 225 12.50 -5.33 -13.78
CA GLU A 225 13.74 -5.93 -14.32
C GLU A 225 13.38 -7.30 -14.94
N ASP A 226 13.81 -7.58 -16.17
CA ASP A 226 13.74 -8.90 -16.85
C ASP A 226 12.55 -9.26 -17.76
N VAL A 227 11.66 -8.31 -18.13
CA VAL A 227 10.62 -8.61 -19.15
C VAL A 227 11.14 -8.34 -20.57
N GLY A 228 11.28 -9.39 -21.37
CA GLY A 228 11.57 -9.29 -22.80
C GLY A 228 10.29 -9.13 -23.62
N CYS A 229 10.13 -8.00 -24.30
CA CYS A 229 9.03 -7.80 -25.24
C CYS A 229 9.37 -8.36 -26.64
N PRO A 230 8.39 -8.93 -27.37
CA PRO A 230 8.60 -9.35 -28.75
C PRO A 230 8.94 -8.14 -29.63
N GLU A 231 9.76 -8.33 -30.66
CA GLU A 231 10.00 -7.30 -31.67
C GLU A 231 8.73 -7.10 -32.51
N CYS A 232 8.21 -5.88 -32.51
CA CYS A 232 6.99 -5.52 -33.20
C CYS A 232 6.86 -4.00 -33.31
N ALA A 233 6.10 -3.54 -34.30
CA ALA A 233 5.75 -2.13 -34.44
C ALA A 233 4.36 -1.92 -33.83
N PRO A 234 4.19 -1.08 -32.80
CA PRO A 234 2.86 -0.75 -32.29
C PRO A 234 2.02 -0.13 -33.41
N THR A 235 0.74 -0.47 -33.45
CA THR A 235 -0.22 0.16 -34.35
C THR A 235 -1.24 0.91 -33.52
N TYR A 236 -1.12 2.24 -33.49
CA TYR A 236 -2.06 3.11 -32.80
C TYR A 236 -3.21 3.51 -33.74
N PRO A 237 -4.40 3.86 -33.19
CA PRO A 237 -5.47 4.44 -33.99
C PRO A 237 -5.03 5.74 -34.67
N ALA A 238 -5.48 5.97 -35.91
CA ALA A 238 -5.03 7.10 -36.73
C ALA A 238 -5.53 8.47 -36.21
N ASP A 239 -6.54 8.46 -35.35
CA ASP A 239 -7.15 9.62 -34.72
C ASP A 239 -6.51 9.97 -33.35
N VAL A 240 -5.52 9.20 -32.88
CA VAL A 240 -4.84 9.41 -31.61
C VAL A 240 -3.41 9.88 -31.83
N THR A 241 -3.00 10.94 -31.14
CA THR A 241 -1.65 11.50 -31.20
C THR A 241 -1.15 11.88 -29.82
N ALA A 242 0.16 11.82 -29.60
CA ALA A 242 0.80 12.44 -28.43
C ALA A 242 1.10 13.91 -28.74
N THR A 243 0.72 14.83 -27.87
CA THR A 243 0.97 16.27 -28.02
C THR A 243 1.57 16.84 -26.74
N CYS A 244 2.24 17.99 -26.86
CA CYS A 244 2.80 18.70 -25.73
C CYS A 244 1.85 19.83 -25.27
N GLU A 245 1.02 19.53 -24.27
CA GLU A 245 0.04 20.46 -23.71
C GLU A 245 0.49 20.93 -22.33
N ALA A 246 0.56 22.25 -22.14
CA ALA A 246 0.99 22.86 -20.88
C ALA A 246 2.36 22.34 -20.35
N GLY A 247 3.26 21.97 -21.27
CA GLY A 247 4.58 21.41 -20.94
C GLY A 247 4.55 19.93 -20.52
N ARG A 248 3.45 19.22 -20.79
CA ARG A 248 3.27 17.80 -20.50
C ARG A 248 2.81 17.04 -21.75
N CYS A 249 3.32 15.82 -21.94
CA CYS A 249 2.88 14.90 -22.96
C CYS A 249 1.49 14.38 -22.60
N THR A 250 0.51 14.64 -23.47
CA THR A 250 -0.87 14.22 -23.31
C THR A 250 -1.33 13.41 -24.53
N VAL A 251 -2.35 12.57 -24.34
CA VAL A 251 -2.98 11.82 -25.43
C VAL A 251 -4.16 12.65 -25.94
N THR A 252 -4.13 13.02 -27.22
CA THR A 252 -5.19 13.79 -27.89
C THR A 252 -5.93 12.91 -28.88
N TYR A 253 -7.27 12.95 -28.83
CA TYR A 253 -8.16 12.27 -29.77
C TYR A 253 -8.76 13.30 -30.72
N THR A 254 -8.51 13.18 -32.02
CA THR A 254 -8.92 14.16 -33.04
C THR A 254 -10.30 13.89 -33.65
N GLY A 255 -10.98 12.81 -33.23
CA GLY A 255 -12.28 12.37 -33.77
C GLY A 255 -13.43 12.20 -32.77
N GLY A 256 -13.29 12.73 -31.54
CA GLY A 256 -14.28 12.61 -30.46
C GLY A 256 -15.36 13.67 -30.42
#